data_AF-A0A2V8KFP0-F1
#
_entry.id   AF-A0A2V8KFP0-F1
#
_cell.length_a   1.000
_cell.length_b   1.000
_cell.length_c   1.000
_cell.angle_alpha   90.00
_cell.angle_beta   90.00
_cell.angle_gamma   90.00
#
_symmetry.space_group_name_H-M   'P 1'
#
loop_
_entity.id
_entity.type
_entity.pdbx_description
1 polymer ?
#
loop_
_entity_poly.entity_id
_entity_poly.type
_entity_poly.pdbx_seq_one_letter_code
_entity_poly.pdbx_strand_id
1 'polypeptide(L)'
;ARERKAPLATLRQLYDSRSQAQSGLPLVELGIALNLMGDNARGASTIAEGVGKSRGPGYWWYDYGTVLRDAALSYALLDRNRIAVEGRENLLSVVAAELERNRYYSTQEKMALFLVGRALSAGSGTWTANVTAGGKPEQLSQKGTYFRPVSPAELASGVKVSNTSAGTLYAELRLSGNPVQQPPARSDEIELSRTTYTPDGRVVAGRPLQTGETVIVHITARAKSEIGNALIVDRIPAGLEIENLNIVSGEQLSAATIAGMNPAEAMAN
;
A
#
# COMPACT_ATOMS: atom_id res chain seq x y z
N ALA A 1 -19.11 18.16 -6.31
CA ALA A 1 -19.97 18.47 -5.14
C ALA A 1 -19.25 19.35 -4.11
N ARG A 2 -18.02 19.03 -3.66
CA ARG A 2 -17.25 19.87 -2.73
C ARG A 2 -17.10 21.34 -3.19
N GLU A 3 -16.82 21.54 -4.47
CA GLU A 3 -16.75 22.89 -5.08
C GLU A 3 -18.12 23.44 -5.55
N ARG A 4 -19.23 22.78 -5.20
CA ARG A 4 -20.59 23.08 -5.68
C ARG A 4 -20.78 23.04 -7.21
N LYS A 5 -19.86 22.40 -7.93
CA LYS A 5 -19.89 22.25 -9.40
C LYS A 5 -20.49 20.93 -9.91
N ALA A 6 -21.07 20.08 -9.06
CA ALA A 6 -21.68 18.83 -9.53
C ALA A 6 -23.18 19.05 -9.80
N PRO A 7 -23.67 18.90 -11.05
CA PRO A 7 -25.09 19.06 -11.32
C PRO A 7 -25.93 18.02 -10.58
N LEU A 8 -27.00 18.46 -9.93
CA LEU A 8 -27.84 17.57 -9.12
C LEU A 8 -28.53 16.49 -9.98
N ALA A 9 -28.86 16.81 -11.24
CA ALA A 9 -29.40 15.86 -12.20
C ALA A 9 -28.45 14.68 -12.45
N THR A 10 -27.15 14.94 -12.63
CA THR A 10 -26.13 13.91 -12.82
C THR A 10 -25.99 13.02 -11.58
N LEU A 11 -26.00 13.61 -10.38
CA LEU A 11 -25.93 12.83 -9.14
C LEU A 11 -27.16 11.92 -8.96
N ARG A 12 -28.35 12.38 -9.36
CA ARG A 12 -29.56 11.56 -9.35
C ARG A 12 -29.50 10.41 -10.35
N GLN A 13 -28.97 10.65 -11.54
CA GLN A 13 -28.74 9.57 -12.52
C GLN A 13 -27.76 8.50 -12.00
N LEU A 14 -26.68 8.92 -11.33
CA LEU A 14 -25.76 7.99 -10.67
C LEU A 14 -26.43 7.23 -9.53
N TYR A 15 -27.29 7.89 -8.75
CA TYR A 15 -28.10 7.25 -7.71
C TYR A 15 -29.02 6.17 -8.26
N ASP A 16 -29.64 6.40 -9.41
CA ASP A 16 -30.50 5.42 -10.06
C ASP A 16 -29.72 4.19 -10.54
N SER A 17 -28.41 4.35 -10.80
CA SER A 17 -27.50 3.28 -11.21
C SER A 17 -26.69 2.67 -10.05
N ARG A 18 -26.96 3.06 -8.80
CA ARG A 18 -26.11 2.71 -7.63
C ARG A 18 -25.96 1.22 -7.35
N SER A 19 -26.93 0.40 -7.78
CA SER A 19 -26.87 -1.06 -7.64
C SER A 19 -25.70 -1.69 -8.40
N GLN A 20 -25.14 -0.99 -9.39
CA GLN A 20 -23.97 -1.42 -10.14
C GLN A 20 -22.66 -1.28 -9.34
N ALA A 21 -22.67 -0.52 -8.23
CA ALA A 21 -21.49 -0.36 -7.40
C ALA A 21 -21.02 -1.72 -6.86
N GLN A 22 -19.72 -1.95 -6.93
CA GLN A 22 -19.07 -3.20 -6.49
C GLN A 22 -18.33 -3.02 -5.16
N SER A 23 -18.42 -1.82 -4.58
CA SER A 23 -17.85 -1.46 -3.28
C SER A 23 -18.72 -0.42 -2.60
N GLY A 24 -18.64 -0.33 -1.28
CA GLY A 24 -19.32 0.67 -0.48
C GLY A 24 -18.76 2.10 -0.64
N LEU A 25 -17.46 2.25 -0.90
CA LEU A 25 -16.81 3.56 -1.03
C LEU A 25 -17.49 4.50 -2.05
N PRO A 26 -17.73 4.10 -3.32
CA PRO A 26 -18.39 4.98 -4.28
C PRO A 26 -19.81 5.37 -3.86
N LEU A 27 -20.52 4.52 -3.11
CA LEU A 27 -21.85 4.84 -2.57
C LEU A 27 -21.75 5.90 -1.46
N VAL A 28 -20.79 5.77 -0.56
CA VAL A 28 -20.50 6.78 0.47
C VAL A 28 -20.14 8.12 -0.18
N GLU A 29 -19.27 8.12 -1.19
CA GLU A 29 -18.89 9.32 -1.94
C GLU A 29 -20.08 9.97 -2.66
N LEU A 30 -20.90 9.17 -3.33
CA LEU A 30 -22.12 9.64 -4.01
C LEU A 30 -23.13 10.22 -3.03
N GLY A 31 -23.37 9.55 -1.91
CA GLY A 31 -24.32 10.03 -0.91
C GLY A 31 -23.85 11.32 -0.22
N ILE A 32 -22.54 11.46 0.04
CA ILE A 32 -21.95 12.73 0.49
C ILE A 32 -22.15 13.81 -0.59
N ALA A 33 -21.92 13.49 -1.87
CA ALA A 33 -22.12 14.42 -2.96
C ALA A 33 -23.58 14.90 -3.06
N LEU A 34 -24.55 14.00 -2.89
CA LEU A 34 -25.98 14.33 -2.86
C LEU A 34 -26.34 15.25 -1.69
N ASN A 35 -25.85 14.96 -0.48
CA ASN A 35 -26.04 15.83 0.70
C ASN A 35 -25.48 17.24 0.45
N LEU A 36 -24.25 17.34 -0.09
CA LEU A 36 -23.61 18.63 -0.38
C LEU A 36 -24.36 19.45 -1.44
N MET A 37 -25.15 18.80 -2.30
CA MET A 37 -25.97 19.46 -3.33
C MET A 37 -27.45 19.60 -2.92
N GLY A 38 -27.82 19.22 -1.68
CA GLY A 38 -29.14 19.45 -1.10
C GLY A 38 -30.15 18.30 -1.22
N ASP A 39 -29.79 17.14 -1.79
CA ASP A 39 -30.67 15.96 -1.87
C ASP A 39 -30.38 14.99 -0.71
N ASN A 40 -30.76 15.42 0.50
CA ASN A 40 -30.43 14.74 1.74
C ASN A 40 -31.08 13.36 1.88
N ALA A 41 -32.28 13.16 1.33
CA ALA A 41 -32.99 11.89 1.43
C ALA A 41 -32.26 10.78 0.64
N ARG A 42 -31.93 11.06 -0.63
CA ARG A 42 -31.11 10.13 -1.43
C ARG A 42 -29.72 9.98 -0.84
N GLY A 43 -29.10 11.08 -0.40
CA GLY A 43 -27.78 11.04 0.19
C GLY A 43 -27.70 10.15 1.43
N ALA A 44 -28.63 10.28 2.38
CA ALA A 44 -28.70 9.43 3.57
C ALA A 44 -28.90 7.94 3.22
N SER A 45 -29.85 7.62 2.33
CA SER A 45 -30.08 6.23 1.92
C SER A 45 -28.86 5.59 1.24
N THR A 46 -28.16 6.35 0.40
CA THR A 46 -26.96 5.87 -0.33
C THR A 46 -25.79 5.65 0.62
N ILE A 47 -25.62 6.53 1.62
CA ILE A 47 -24.57 6.37 2.64
C ILE A 47 -24.82 5.12 3.48
N ALA A 48 -26.05 4.90 3.94
CA ALA A 48 -26.41 3.70 4.69
C ALA A 48 -26.14 2.42 3.88
N GLU A 49 -26.52 2.40 2.59
CA GLU A 49 -26.20 1.30 1.67
C GLU A 49 -24.68 1.11 1.54
N GLY A 50 -23.91 2.19 1.38
CA GLY A 50 -22.46 2.15 1.25
C GLY A 50 -21.74 1.61 2.47
N VAL A 51 -22.15 2.00 3.68
CA VAL A 51 -21.54 1.51 4.94
C VAL A 51 -21.78 0.01 5.14
N GLY A 52 -22.94 -0.49 4.71
CA GLY A 52 -23.27 -1.92 4.81
C GLY A 52 -22.68 -2.79 3.69
N LYS A 53 -22.07 -2.21 2.65
CA LYS A 53 -21.67 -2.94 1.44
C LYS A 53 -20.17 -3.23 1.42
N SER A 54 -19.82 -4.51 1.49
CA SER A 54 -18.46 -4.98 1.26
C SER A 54 -18.06 -4.90 -0.22
N ARG A 55 -16.75 -4.81 -0.47
CA ARG A 55 -16.18 -4.90 -1.82
C ARG A 55 -16.37 -6.31 -2.39
N GLY A 56 -16.87 -6.40 -3.63
CA GLY A 56 -17.08 -7.66 -4.33
C GLY A 56 -15.77 -8.40 -4.63
N PRO A 57 -15.79 -9.74 -4.68
CA PRO A 57 -14.60 -10.54 -4.94
C PRO A 57 -14.18 -10.54 -6.42
N GLY A 58 -12.92 -10.88 -6.69
CA GLY A 58 -12.53 -11.57 -7.93
C GLY A 58 -12.37 -10.75 -9.21
N TYR A 59 -12.45 -9.42 -9.18
CA TYR A 59 -12.17 -8.59 -10.36
C TYR A 59 -11.33 -7.36 -10.01
N TRP A 60 -10.35 -7.05 -10.88
CA TRP A 60 -9.57 -5.82 -10.78
C TRP A 60 -10.32 -4.66 -11.44
N TRP A 61 -10.89 -3.78 -10.62
CA TRP A 61 -11.71 -2.66 -11.09
C TRP A 61 -10.91 -1.44 -11.58
N TYR A 62 -9.58 -1.54 -11.67
CA TYR A 62 -8.65 -0.45 -12.01
C TYR A 62 -8.77 0.81 -11.13
N ASP A 63 -9.55 0.76 -10.07
CA ASP A 63 -9.73 1.84 -9.11
C ASP A 63 -8.58 1.91 -8.11
N TYR A 64 -7.61 0.97 -8.16
CA TYR A 64 -6.52 0.73 -7.20
C TYR A 64 -6.97 0.20 -5.83
N GLY A 65 -8.14 -0.43 -5.76
CA GLY A 65 -8.88 -0.63 -4.52
C GLY A 65 -8.82 -1.98 -3.86
N THR A 66 -8.95 -1.94 -2.54
CA THR A 66 -8.96 -3.09 -1.65
C THR A 66 -10.04 -2.90 -0.58
N VAL A 67 -10.43 -4.00 0.07
CA VAL A 67 -11.37 -3.96 1.21
C VAL A 67 -10.88 -2.98 2.28
N LEU A 68 -9.59 -3.07 2.61
CA LEU A 68 -8.94 -2.19 3.58
C LEU A 68 -9.07 -0.71 3.20
N ARG A 69 -8.69 -0.36 1.98
CA ARG A 69 -8.70 1.03 1.54
C ARG A 69 -10.10 1.60 1.46
N ASP A 70 -11.06 0.83 0.96
CA ASP A 70 -12.44 1.30 0.79
C ASP A 70 -13.14 1.50 2.14
N ALA A 71 -12.90 0.62 3.12
CA ALA A 71 -13.42 0.79 4.48
C ALA A 71 -12.78 2.00 5.18
N ALA A 72 -11.46 2.14 5.10
CA ALA A 72 -10.72 3.24 5.70
C ALA A 72 -11.13 4.61 5.12
N LEU A 73 -11.23 4.72 3.78
CA LEU A 73 -11.68 5.96 3.14
C LEU A 73 -13.15 6.27 3.46
N SER A 74 -14.02 5.27 3.46
CA SER A 74 -15.43 5.46 3.85
C SER A 74 -15.54 6.06 5.25
N TYR A 75 -14.82 5.49 6.23
CA TYR A 75 -14.80 6.02 7.59
C TYR A 75 -14.26 7.46 7.63
N ALA A 76 -13.10 7.71 7.02
CA ALA A 76 -12.47 9.03 7.03
C ALA A 76 -13.33 10.10 6.33
N LEU A 77 -14.07 9.74 5.28
CA LEU A 77 -14.99 10.63 4.58
C LEU A 77 -16.21 10.96 5.43
N LEU A 78 -16.81 9.97 6.10
CA LEU A 78 -17.94 10.18 7.01
C LEU A 78 -17.53 11.07 8.19
N ASP A 79 -16.36 10.81 8.77
CA ASP A 79 -15.79 11.62 9.85
C ASP A 79 -15.59 13.08 9.44
N ARG A 80 -14.89 13.29 8.32
CA ARG A 80 -14.60 14.62 7.79
C ARG A 80 -15.87 15.45 7.54
N ASN A 81 -16.96 14.80 7.11
CA ASN A 81 -18.23 15.47 6.84
C ASN A 81 -19.18 15.47 8.05
N ARG A 82 -18.75 14.97 9.21
CA ARG A 82 -19.54 14.87 10.45
C ARG A 82 -20.86 14.12 10.25
N ILE A 83 -20.82 13.07 9.45
CA ILE A 83 -21.99 12.25 9.16
C ILE A 83 -22.05 11.11 10.17
N ALA A 84 -23.16 11.08 10.92
CA ALA A 84 -23.55 9.97 11.77
C ALA A 84 -24.44 9.03 10.96
N VAL A 85 -24.07 7.75 10.90
CA VAL A 85 -24.82 6.69 10.26
C VAL A 85 -24.58 5.39 11.01
N GLU A 86 -25.64 4.59 11.16
CA GLU A 86 -25.54 3.27 11.78
C GLU A 86 -24.53 2.39 11.04
N GLY A 87 -23.75 1.60 11.78
CA GLY A 87 -22.73 0.73 11.21
C GLY A 87 -21.42 1.42 10.80
N ARG A 88 -21.30 2.75 10.93
CA ARG A 88 -20.04 3.48 10.63
C ARG A 88 -18.83 2.87 11.35
N GLU A 89 -18.98 2.52 12.63
CA GLU A 89 -17.89 1.96 13.43
C GLU A 89 -17.49 0.55 13.00
N ASN A 90 -18.37 -0.20 12.32
CA ASN A 90 -18.03 -1.52 11.76
C ASN A 90 -16.95 -1.40 10.67
N LEU A 91 -16.82 -0.25 10.01
CA LEU A 91 -15.74 0.01 9.07
C LEU A 91 -14.37 -0.06 9.75
N LEU A 92 -14.25 0.39 11.01
CA LEU A 92 -13.01 0.27 11.78
C LEU A 92 -12.71 -1.18 12.13
N SER A 93 -13.73 -1.99 12.41
CA SER A 93 -13.56 -3.44 12.60
C SER A 93 -13.03 -4.13 11.35
N VAL A 94 -13.53 -3.74 10.16
CA VAL A 94 -13.02 -4.22 8.88
C VAL A 94 -11.56 -3.80 8.68
N VAL A 95 -11.24 -2.53 8.95
CA VAL A 95 -9.85 -2.03 8.87
C VAL A 95 -8.93 -2.82 9.79
N ALA A 96 -9.31 -3.05 11.05
CA ALA A 96 -8.51 -3.81 12.00
C ALA A 96 -8.28 -5.26 11.52
N ALA A 97 -9.32 -5.94 11.05
CA ALA A 97 -9.21 -7.31 10.54
C ALA A 97 -8.29 -7.41 9.31
N GLU A 98 -8.33 -6.42 8.40
CA GLU A 98 -7.45 -6.37 7.25
C GLU A 98 -5.99 -6.03 7.64
N LEU A 99 -5.77 -5.22 8.67
CA LEU A 99 -4.43 -4.93 9.19
C LEU A 99 -3.77 -6.17 9.82
N GLU A 100 -4.55 -7.03 10.47
CA GLU A 100 -4.06 -8.29 11.03
C GLU A 100 -3.69 -9.32 9.96
N ARG A 101 -4.44 -9.34 8.85
CA ARG A 101 -4.25 -10.30 7.74
C ARG A 101 -3.07 -9.95 6.84
N ASN A 102 -2.79 -8.65 6.67
CA ASN A 102 -1.89 -8.18 5.63
C ASN A 102 -0.55 -7.66 6.19
N ARG A 103 0.55 -8.15 5.62
CA ARG A 103 1.91 -7.66 5.96
C ARG A 103 2.33 -6.44 5.14
N TYR A 104 1.80 -6.29 3.93
CA TYR A 104 2.19 -5.26 2.98
C TYR A 104 0.98 -4.43 2.59
N TYR A 105 1.22 -3.15 2.35
CA TYR A 105 0.19 -2.17 1.99
C TYR A 105 0.66 -1.32 0.82
N SER A 106 -0.23 -1.12 -0.14
CA SER A 106 -0.08 -0.17 -1.22
C SER A 106 -0.01 1.27 -0.71
N THR A 107 0.47 2.19 -1.55
CA THR A 107 0.47 3.63 -1.23
C THR A 107 -0.96 4.15 -0.99
N GLN A 108 -1.95 3.63 -1.72
CA GLN A 108 -3.36 4.02 -1.57
C GLN A 108 -3.91 3.60 -0.20
N GLU A 109 -3.63 2.37 0.24
CA GLU A 109 -4.01 1.88 1.57
C GLU A 109 -3.32 2.66 2.68
N LYS A 110 -2.01 2.93 2.55
CA LYS A 110 -1.27 3.75 3.53
C LYS A 110 -1.86 5.15 3.68
N MET A 111 -2.25 5.79 2.57
CA MET A 111 -2.91 7.09 2.61
C MET A 111 -4.28 7.00 3.32
N ALA A 112 -5.09 5.99 2.99
CA ALA A 112 -6.39 5.79 3.62
C ALA A 112 -6.26 5.54 5.13
N LEU A 113 -5.33 4.68 5.54
CA LEU A 113 -4.99 4.42 6.94
C LEU A 113 -4.51 5.67 7.67
N PHE A 114 -3.67 6.48 7.03
CA PHE A 114 -3.23 7.76 7.59
C PHE A 114 -4.42 8.69 7.88
N LEU A 115 -5.41 8.76 6.97
CA LEU A 115 -6.60 9.58 7.16
C LEU A 115 -7.48 9.07 8.32
N VAL A 116 -7.61 7.74 8.48
CA VAL A 116 -8.29 7.14 9.65
C VAL A 116 -7.54 7.45 10.94
N GLY A 117 -6.23 7.23 10.97
CA GLY A 117 -5.39 7.54 12.14
C GLY A 117 -5.51 9.01 12.56
N ARG A 118 -5.54 9.93 11.58
CA ARG A 118 -5.79 11.35 11.83
C ARG A 118 -7.17 11.60 12.43
N ALA A 119 -8.23 10.99 11.89
CA ALA A 119 -9.59 11.10 12.42
C ALA A 119 -9.68 10.63 13.89
N LEU A 120 -9.05 9.50 14.21
CA LEU A 120 -9.06 8.92 15.56
C LEU A 120 -8.17 9.68 16.55
N SER A 121 -7.09 10.31 16.07
CA SER A 121 -6.16 11.06 16.93
C SER A 121 -6.80 12.26 17.64
N ALA A 122 -7.92 12.78 17.13
CA ALA A 122 -8.61 13.95 17.68
C ALA A 122 -9.28 13.70 19.06
N GLY A 123 -9.41 12.44 19.50
CA GLY A 123 -10.15 12.05 20.72
C GLY A 123 -9.33 11.34 21.80
N SER A 124 -8.01 11.27 21.66
CA SER A 124 -7.21 10.38 22.52
C SER A 124 -6.99 10.96 23.93
N GLY A 125 -7.41 10.19 24.94
CA GLY A 125 -7.34 10.54 26.36
C GLY A 125 -5.92 10.55 26.94
N THR A 126 -5.82 10.83 28.23
CA THR A 126 -4.56 10.75 28.99
C THR A 126 -4.28 9.34 29.48
N TRP A 127 -3.03 8.93 29.52
CA TRP A 127 -2.60 7.63 30.03
C TRP A 127 -1.22 7.72 30.70
N THR A 128 -0.93 6.72 31.51
CA THR A 128 0.33 6.55 32.23
C THR A 128 0.90 5.15 32.01
N ALA A 129 2.23 5.06 31.92
CA ALA A 129 2.93 3.78 31.81
C ALA A 129 4.33 3.88 32.42
N ASN A 130 4.88 2.75 32.83
CA ASN A 130 6.31 2.63 33.13
C ASN A 130 6.99 1.89 31.97
N VAL A 131 8.03 2.50 31.41
CA VAL A 131 8.87 1.90 30.36
C VAL A 131 10.25 1.63 30.94
N THR A 132 10.82 0.48 30.64
CA THR A 132 12.22 0.17 30.94
C THR A 132 12.90 -0.30 29.67
N ALA A 133 13.93 0.41 29.24
CA ALA A 133 14.71 0.11 28.05
C ALA A 133 16.20 0.39 28.36
N GLY A 134 17.11 -0.51 27.98
CA GLY A 134 18.54 -0.31 28.33
C GLY A 134 18.81 -0.33 29.83
N GLY A 135 17.95 -1.00 30.62
CA GLY A 135 17.99 -0.98 32.08
C GLY A 135 17.60 0.36 32.73
N LYS A 136 17.14 1.35 31.95
CA LYS A 136 16.73 2.66 32.46
C LYS A 136 15.21 2.74 32.57
N PRO A 137 14.65 2.87 33.80
CA PRO A 137 13.23 3.08 33.97
C PRO A 137 12.83 4.53 33.65
N GLU A 138 11.67 4.67 33.04
CA GLU A 138 11.06 5.94 32.63
C GLU A 138 9.56 5.87 32.96
N GLN A 139 9.04 6.89 33.66
CA GLN A 139 7.62 7.03 33.90
C GLN A 139 7.02 7.98 32.87
N LEU A 140 6.02 7.49 32.14
CA LEU A 140 5.29 8.25 31.13
C LEU A 140 3.95 8.70 31.69
N SER A 141 3.63 9.97 31.44
CA SER A 141 2.29 10.55 31.58
C SER A 141 2.03 11.37 30.32
N GLN A 142 1.16 10.86 29.45
CA GLN A 142 1.00 11.37 28.10
C GLN A 142 -0.47 11.61 27.78
N LYS A 143 -0.71 12.49 26.82
CA LYS A 143 -2.02 12.68 26.19
C LYS A 143 -1.91 12.24 24.74
N GLY A 144 -2.79 11.33 24.35
CA GLY A 144 -2.81 10.80 23.01
C GLY A 144 -1.66 9.90 22.62
N THR A 145 -1.43 9.75 21.32
CA THR A 145 -0.40 8.84 20.82
C THR A 145 0.99 9.41 21.10
N TYR A 146 1.84 8.61 21.73
CA TYR A 146 3.23 8.96 22.01
C TYR A 146 4.16 8.02 21.25
N PHE A 147 5.16 8.59 20.59
CA PHE A 147 6.19 7.84 19.88
C PHE A 147 7.50 7.90 20.66
N ARG A 148 7.97 6.75 21.12
CA ARG A 148 9.28 6.61 21.78
C ARG A 148 10.24 5.86 20.85
N PRO A 149 11.33 6.48 20.38
CA PRO A 149 12.37 5.74 19.68
C PRO A 149 13.01 4.71 20.61
N VAL A 150 13.39 3.57 20.04
CA VAL A 150 14.14 2.50 20.74
C VAL A 150 15.37 2.19 19.90
N SER A 151 16.54 2.36 20.50
CA SER A 151 17.82 2.03 19.86
C SER A 151 18.02 0.51 19.77
N PRO A 152 18.87 0.03 18.84
CA PRO A 152 19.22 -1.39 18.77
C PRO A 152 19.80 -1.93 20.09
N ALA A 153 20.57 -1.13 20.82
CA ALA A 153 21.15 -1.52 22.10
C ALA A 153 20.07 -1.66 23.20
N GLU A 154 19.12 -0.73 23.27
CA GLU A 154 17.98 -0.84 24.17
C GLU A 154 17.12 -2.08 23.84
N LEU A 155 16.86 -2.30 22.55
CA LEU A 155 16.08 -3.46 22.11
C LEU A 155 16.78 -4.78 22.46
N ALA A 156 18.10 -4.87 22.23
CA ALA A 156 18.89 -6.06 22.56
C ALA A 156 18.95 -6.33 24.07
N SER A 157 18.89 -5.29 24.90
CA SER A 157 18.81 -5.41 26.37
C SER A 157 17.41 -5.75 26.90
N GLY A 158 16.40 -5.74 26.04
CA GLY A 158 15.00 -5.90 26.39
C GLY A 158 14.29 -4.57 26.65
N VAL A 159 13.03 -4.51 26.22
CA VAL A 159 12.12 -3.39 26.50
C VAL A 159 10.90 -3.92 27.23
N LYS A 160 10.60 -3.34 28.39
CA LYS A 160 9.40 -3.66 29.19
C LYS A 160 8.49 -2.45 29.25
N VAL A 161 7.20 -2.66 28.98
CA VAL A 161 6.15 -1.67 29.14
C VAL A 161 5.15 -2.20 30.18
N SER A 162 4.85 -1.40 31.19
CA SER A 162 3.85 -1.71 32.21
C SER A 162 2.79 -0.63 32.20
N ASN A 163 1.54 -1.00 31.92
CA ASN A 163 0.41 -0.08 32.00
C ASN A 163 0.17 0.31 33.46
N THR A 164 0.17 1.61 33.76
CA THR A 164 -0.16 2.16 35.09
C THR A 164 -1.38 3.07 35.05
N SER A 165 -2.08 3.09 33.91
CA SER A 165 -3.32 3.84 33.74
C SER A 165 -4.53 3.02 34.19
N ALA A 166 -5.64 3.69 34.48
CA ALA A 166 -6.90 3.02 34.82
C ALA A 166 -7.55 2.31 33.60
N GLY A 167 -7.21 2.74 32.38
CA GLY A 167 -7.77 2.21 31.14
C GLY A 167 -6.84 1.23 30.43
N THR A 168 -7.33 0.68 29.32
CA THR A 168 -6.52 -0.14 28.42
C THR A 168 -5.47 0.71 27.70
N LEU A 169 -4.20 0.30 27.80
CA LEU A 169 -3.10 0.87 27.03
C LEU A 169 -2.79 -0.02 25.83
N TYR A 170 -2.88 0.53 24.63
CA TYR A 170 -2.45 -0.12 23.40
C TYR A 170 -1.01 0.28 23.09
N ALA A 171 -0.16 -0.70 22.77
CA ALA A 171 1.25 -0.49 22.44
C ALA A 171 1.61 -1.25 21.17
N GLU A 172 2.41 -0.61 20.30
CA GLU A 172 2.94 -1.20 19.07
C GLU A 172 4.47 -1.08 19.08
N LEU A 173 5.16 -2.19 18.73
CA LEU A 173 6.59 -2.18 18.45
C LEU A 173 6.81 -2.32 16.95
N ARG A 174 7.29 -1.25 16.32
CA ARG A 174 7.65 -1.25 14.91
C ARG A 174 9.16 -1.34 14.73
N LEU A 175 9.61 -2.39 14.05
CA LEU A 175 11.01 -2.63 13.72
C LEU A 175 11.25 -2.45 12.22
N SER A 176 12.37 -1.83 11.87
CA SER A 176 12.81 -1.68 10.48
C SER A 176 14.32 -1.80 10.42
N GLY A 177 14.82 -2.51 9.40
CA GLY A 177 16.25 -2.72 9.19
C GLY A 177 16.52 -3.55 7.95
N ASN A 178 17.79 -3.61 7.56
CA ASN A 178 18.25 -4.49 6.49
C ASN A 178 18.62 -5.85 7.08
N PRO A 179 18.22 -6.97 6.46
CA PRO A 179 18.61 -8.28 6.94
C PRO A 179 20.12 -8.50 6.70
N VAL A 180 20.79 -9.16 7.65
CA VAL A 180 22.22 -9.50 7.54
C VAL A 180 22.48 -10.56 6.46
N GLN A 181 21.52 -11.46 6.30
CA GLN A 181 21.51 -12.48 5.24
C GLN A 181 20.29 -12.27 4.35
N GLN A 182 20.45 -12.48 3.04
CA GLN A 182 19.32 -12.37 2.13
C GLN A 182 18.24 -13.40 2.50
N PRO A 183 16.95 -13.02 2.52
CA PRO A 183 15.88 -13.99 2.68
C PRO A 183 15.88 -14.99 1.52
N PRO A 184 15.33 -16.20 1.71
CA PRO A 184 15.19 -17.16 0.63
C PRO A 184 14.36 -16.58 -0.51
N ALA A 185 14.68 -17.00 -1.73
CA ALA A 185 13.91 -16.66 -2.91
C ALA A 185 12.45 -17.11 -2.76
N ARG A 186 11.53 -16.30 -3.30
CA ARG A 186 10.08 -16.55 -3.27
C ARG A 186 9.50 -16.37 -4.67
N SER A 187 8.44 -17.11 -4.96
CA SER A 187 7.70 -17.07 -6.24
C SER A 187 6.20 -17.26 -6.03
N ASP A 188 5.65 -16.59 -5.00
CA ASP A 188 4.26 -16.83 -4.57
C ASP A 188 3.26 -16.45 -5.66
N GLU A 189 3.37 -15.25 -6.24
CA GLU A 189 2.50 -14.72 -7.30
C GLU A 189 3.23 -14.49 -8.62
N ILE A 190 4.47 -14.00 -8.54
CA ILE A 190 5.35 -13.76 -9.68
C ILE A 190 6.63 -14.56 -9.47
N GLU A 191 6.95 -15.45 -10.39
CA GLU A 191 8.27 -16.06 -10.52
C GLU A 191 9.17 -15.09 -11.27
N LEU A 192 10.32 -14.76 -10.69
CA LEU A 192 11.32 -13.88 -11.28
C LEU A 192 12.64 -14.63 -11.48
N SER A 193 13.20 -14.58 -12.69
CA SER A 193 14.54 -15.08 -12.97
C SER A 193 15.40 -13.99 -13.60
N ARG A 194 16.68 -13.94 -13.19
CA ARG A 194 17.68 -13.01 -13.72
C ARG A 194 18.84 -13.80 -14.28
N THR A 195 19.21 -13.54 -15.52
CA THR A 195 20.38 -14.15 -16.16
C THR A 195 21.20 -13.08 -16.85
N THR A 196 22.52 -13.11 -16.62
CA THR A 196 23.45 -12.20 -17.27
C THR A 196 24.07 -12.90 -18.48
N TYR A 197 24.14 -12.20 -19.60
CA TYR A 197 24.74 -12.65 -20.84
C TYR A 197 25.87 -11.70 -21.26
N THR A 198 26.84 -12.22 -22.01
CA THR A 198 27.76 -11.43 -22.82
C THR A 198 27.03 -10.88 -24.06
N PRO A 199 27.58 -9.88 -24.76
CA PRO A 199 26.96 -9.33 -25.98
C PRO A 199 26.78 -10.37 -27.11
N ASP A 200 27.62 -11.40 -27.16
CA ASP A 200 27.50 -12.53 -28.09
C ASP A 200 26.51 -13.63 -27.61
N GLY A 201 25.74 -13.36 -26.55
CA GLY A 201 24.64 -14.21 -26.09
C GLY A 201 25.04 -15.40 -25.22
N ARG A 202 26.29 -15.46 -24.74
CA ARG A 202 26.76 -16.52 -23.83
C ARG A 202 26.46 -16.16 -22.38
N VAL A 203 26.10 -17.15 -21.56
CA VAL A 203 25.79 -16.92 -20.14
C VAL A 203 27.05 -16.52 -19.37
N VAL A 204 26.96 -15.44 -18.58
CA VAL A 204 27.98 -15.07 -17.60
C VAL A 204 27.71 -15.83 -16.30
N ALA A 205 28.37 -16.98 -16.14
CA ALA A 205 28.14 -17.90 -15.02
C ALA A 205 28.93 -17.53 -13.75
N GLY A 206 28.61 -16.39 -13.14
CA GLY A 206 29.11 -16.03 -11.80
C GLY A 206 30.62 -15.72 -11.71
N ARG A 207 31.31 -15.57 -12.84
CA ARG A 207 32.69 -15.07 -12.85
C ARG A 207 32.74 -13.58 -12.55
N PRO A 208 33.88 -13.06 -12.04
CA PRO A 208 34.12 -11.63 -12.01
C PRO A 208 34.06 -11.02 -13.42
N LEU A 209 33.53 -9.81 -13.50
CA LEU A 209 33.57 -8.99 -14.71
C LEU A 209 34.88 -8.19 -14.76
N GLN A 210 35.37 -7.92 -15.95
CA GLN A 210 36.49 -7.00 -16.15
C GLN A 210 35.99 -5.55 -16.21
N THR A 211 36.83 -4.60 -15.82
CA THR A 211 36.53 -3.17 -15.98
C THR A 211 36.30 -2.85 -17.45
N GLY A 212 35.18 -2.19 -17.76
CA GLY A 212 34.77 -1.85 -19.12
C GLY A 212 34.10 -3.00 -19.88
N GLU A 213 33.88 -4.15 -19.25
CA GLU A 213 33.15 -5.26 -19.86
C GLU A 213 31.64 -4.96 -19.92
N THR A 214 31.06 -5.02 -21.12
CA THR A 214 29.61 -4.89 -21.32
C THR A 214 28.92 -6.24 -21.13
N VAL A 215 27.78 -6.23 -20.43
CA VAL A 215 26.92 -7.41 -20.25
C VAL A 215 25.46 -7.04 -20.46
N ILE A 216 24.65 -8.03 -20.82
CA ILE A 216 23.21 -7.87 -21.01
C ILE A 216 22.49 -8.61 -19.89
N VAL A 217 21.66 -7.89 -19.15
CA VAL A 217 20.84 -8.46 -18.07
C VAL A 217 19.46 -8.80 -18.61
N HIS A 218 19.12 -10.08 -18.62
CA HIS A 218 17.81 -10.58 -19.02
C HIS A 218 17.01 -10.93 -17.75
N ILE A 219 15.86 -10.29 -17.59
CA ILE A 219 14.91 -10.55 -16.51
C ILE A 219 13.65 -11.16 -17.12
N THR A 220 13.22 -12.30 -16.57
CA THR A 220 11.95 -12.92 -16.95
C THR A 220 11.02 -12.93 -15.74
N ALA A 221 9.78 -12.49 -15.95
CA ALA A 221 8.72 -12.53 -14.95
C ALA A 221 7.56 -13.39 -15.45
N ARG A 222 7.12 -14.35 -14.64
CA ARG A 222 5.95 -15.20 -14.91
C ARG A 222 4.95 -15.06 -13.77
N ALA A 223 3.78 -14.49 -14.07
CA ALA A 223 2.70 -14.35 -13.09
C ALA A 223 1.78 -15.58 -13.10
N LYS A 224 1.31 -16.00 -11.93
CA LYS A 224 0.32 -17.09 -11.80
C LYS A 224 -1.11 -16.64 -12.07
N SER A 225 -1.33 -15.33 -12.08
CA SER A 225 -2.61 -14.67 -12.32
C SER A 225 -2.39 -13.39 -13.12
N GLU A 226 -3.46 -12.79 -13.64
CA GLU A 226 -3.37 -11.51 -14.34
C GLU A 226 -3.02 -10.39 -13.34
N ILE A 227 -1.96 -9.62 -13.64
CA ILE A 227 -1.50 -8.51 -12.81
C ILE A 227 -1.38 -7.25 -13.68
N GLY A 228 -2.39 -6.38 -13.59
CA GLY A 228 -2.47 -5.16 -14.41
C GLY A 228 -1.51 -4.03 -14.00
N ASN A 229 -0.75 -4.18 -12.92
CA ASN A 229 0.08 -3.13 -12.33
C ASN A 229 1.40 -3.66 -11.70
N ALA A 230 2.00 -4.67 -12.31
CA ALA A 230 3.25 -5.25 -11.82
C ALA A 230 4.41 -4.23 -11.87
N LEU A 231 5.29 -4.27 -10.88
CA LEU A 231 6.53 -3.49 -10.83
C LEU A 231 7.71 -4.42 -10.59
N ILE A 232 8.63 -4.49 -11.55
CA ILE A 232 9.90 -5.21 -11.43
C ILE A 232 10.96 -4.24 -10.92
N VAL A 233 11.65 -4.62 -9.85
CA VAL A 233 12.76 -3.84 -9.28
C VAL A 233 14.00 -4.73 -9.25
N ASP A 234 14.94 -4.51 -10.18
CA ASP A 234 16.27 -5.13 -10.14
C ASP A 234 17.27 -4.12 -9.55
N ARG A 235 17.89 -4.49 -8.42
CA ARG A 235 18.90 -3.64 -7.78
C ARG A 235 20.24 -3.93 -8.43
N ILE A 236 20.84 -2.91 -9.05
CA ILE A 236 22.11 -3.06 -9.74
C ILE A 236 23.25 -3.23 -8.73
N PRO A 237 24.07 -4.29 -8.84
CA PRO A 237 25.28 -4.45 -8.04
C PRO A 237 26.24 -3.27 -8.21
N ALA A 238 26.92 -2.87 -7.14
CA ALA A 238 27.97 -1.87 -7.25
C ALA A 238 29.06 -2.33 -8.24
N GLY A 239 29.61 -1.39 -9.01
CA GLY A 239 30.57 -1.66 -10.09
C GLY A 239 29.94 -1.97 -11.44
N LEU A 240 28.61 -2.12 -11.51
CA LEU A 240 27.86 -2.10 -12.76
C LEU A 240 27.16 -0.75 -12.93
N GLU A 241 27.17 -0.24 -14.15
CA GLU A 241 26.46 0.97 -14.55
C GLU A 241 25.45 0.63 -15.64
N ILE A 242 24.27 1.25 -15.57
CA ILE A 242 23.25 1.08 -16.61
C ILE A 242 23.66 1.93 -17.81
N GLU A 243 23.84 1.29 -18.95
CA GLU A 243 24.04 2.00 -20.20
C GLU A 243 22.72 2.59 -20.70
N ASN A 244 22.70 3.90 -20.98
CA ASN A 244 21.52 4.56 -21.51
C ASN A 244 21.47 4.43 -23.04
N LEU A 245 20.76 3.39 -23.49
CA LEU A 245 20.61 3.08 -24.92
C LEU A 245 19.88 4.18 -25.72
N ASN A 246 19.14 5.10 -25.07
CA ASN A 246 18.53 6.26 -25.75
C ASN A 246 19.55 7.32 -26.20
N ILE A 247 20.79 7.25 -25.70
CA ILE A 247 21.87 8.20 -26.03
C ILE A 247 22.88 7.56 -27.00
N VAL A 248 22.96 6.23 -27.03
CA VAL A 248 23.91 5.48 -27.86
C VAL A 248 23.23 5.02 -29.14
N SER A 249 23.21 5.89 -30.15
CA SER A 249 22.77 5.57 -31.53
C SER A 249 23.74 4.64 -32.28
N GLY A 250 24.37 3.67 -31.62
CA GLY A 250 25.68 3.14 -32.05
C GLY A 250 25.85 1.63 -32.15
N GLU A 251 25.35 0.83 -31.21
CA GLU A 251 25.48 -0.63 -31.31
C GLU A 251 24.10 -1.28 -31.44
N GLN A 252 23.81 -1.71 -32.66
CA GLN A 252 22.57 -2.35 -33.05
C GLN A 252 22.38 -3.68 -32.29
N LEU A 253 21.68 -3.62 -31.15
CA LEU A 253 21.09 -4.78 -30.47
C LEU A 253 20.23 -5.65 -31.40
N SER A 254 19.84 -5.13 -32.56
CA SER A 254 19.10 -5.85 -33.61
C SER A 254 19.85 -7.03 -34.24
N ALA A 255 21.16 -7.18 -34.00
CA ALA A 255 21.92 -8.35 -34.48
C ALA A 255 22.14 -9.44 -33.41
N ALA A 256 21.87 -9.15 -32.13
CA ALA A 256 22.12 -10.10 -31.04
C ALA A 256 20.91 -11.03 -30.82
N THR A 257 21.17 -12.32 -30.61
CA THR A 257 20.16 -13.29 -30.17
C THR A 257 20.47 -13.72 -28.74
N ILE A 258 19.56 -13.42 -27.81
CA ILE A 258 19.71 -13.76 -26.39
C ILE A 258 18.62 -14.74 -26.02
N ALA A 259 19.01 -15.94 -25.58
CA ALA A 259 18.08 -17.03 -25.26
C ALA A 259 17.03 -17.30 -26.36
N GLY A 260 17.44 -17.16 -27.63
CA GLY A 260 16.57 -17.38 -28.79
C GLY A 260 15.67 -16.20 -29.18
N MET A 261 15.82 -15.03 -28.55
CA MET A 261 15.02 -13.83 -28.84
C MET A 261 15.92 -12.63 -29.18
N ASN A 262 15.48 -11.81 -30.14
CA ASN A 262 16.12 -10.54 -30.44
C ASN A 262 15.68 -9.49 -29.40
N PRO A 263 16.60 -8.84 -28.65
CA PRO A 263 16.23 -7.86 -27.64
C PRO A 263 15.43 -6.67 -28.18
N ALA A 264 15.68 -6.25 -29.43
CA ALA A 264 14.94 -5.16 -30.06
C ALA A 264 13.49 -5.54 -30.36
N GLU A 265 13.24 -6.79 -30.77
CA GLU A 265 11.89 -7.31 -31.02
C GLU A 265 11.12 -7.51 -29.71
N ALA A 266 11.81 -7.92 -28.64
CA ALA A 266 11.22 -8.11 -27.31
C ALA A 266 10.74 -6.80 -26.67
N MET A 267 11.44 -5.68 -26.91
CA MET A 267 11.11 -4.37 -26.35
C MET A 267 10.09 -3.57 -27.17
N ALA A 268 9.73 -4.04 -28.37
CA ALA A 268 8.76 -3.39 -29.26
C ALA A 268 7.30 -3.83 -29.01
N ASN A 269 7.08 -4.83 -28.16
CA ASN A 269 5.76 -5.35 -27.75
C ASN A 269 5.43 -4.96 -26.31
#